data_AF-A0A968ZDQ7-F1
#
_entry.id   AF-A0A968ZDQ7-F1
#
_cell.length_a   1.000
_cell.length_b   1.000
_cell.length_c   1.000
_cell.angle_alpha   90.00
_cell.angle_beta   90.00
_cell.angle_gamma   90.00
#
_symmetry.space_group_name_H-M   'P 1'
#
loop_
_entity.id
_entity.type
_entity.pdbx_description
1 polymer ?
#
loop_
_entity_poly.entity_id
_entity_poly.type
_entity_poly.pdbx_seq_one_letter_code
_entity_poly.pdbx_strand_id
1 'polypeptide(L)'
;MSEQDLADKIRSGDRRALARGITLVESRREDHRLQAEKLLDLVMGKTGKSIRLGISGPPGVGKSTFIESFGQYLIDQGHKVAVLAIDPSSKISGGSILGDKTRMTELSRRKEAF
;
A
#
# COMPACT_ATOMS: atom_id res chain seq x y z
N MET A 1 10.31 0.94 19.52
CA MET A 1 9.42 1.98 18.96
C MET A 1 8.03 1.58 19.39
N SER A 2 7.31 2.46 20.09
CA SER A 2 5.96 2.14 20.54
C SER A 2 4.97 2.13 19.36
N GLU A 3 3.80 1.51 19.54
CA GLU A 3 2.71 1.54 18.58
C GLU A 3 2.23 2.98 18.34
N GLN A 4 2.27 3.82 19.37
CA GLN A 4 1.96 5.25 19.27
C GLN A 4 2.97 5.98 18.38
N ASP A 5 4.28 5.79 18.60
CA ASP A 5 5.31 6.40 17.76
C ASP A 5 5.18 5.97 16.29
N LEU A 6 4.83 4.70 16.06
CA LEU A 6 4.61 4.16 14.72
C LEU A 6 3.38 4.81 14.07
N ALA A 7 2.27 4.92 14.81
CA ALA A 7 1.05 5.57 14.34
C ALA A 7 1.29 7.04 13.98
N ASP A 8 2.03 7.79 14.81
CA ASP A 8 2.32 9.20 14.57
C ASP A 8 3.21 9.41 13.34
N LYS A 9 4.20 8.54 13.13
CA LYS A 9 5.02 8.53 11.90
C LYS A 9 4.22 8.17 10.66
N ILE A 10 3.27 7.23 10.75
CA ILE A 10 2.37 6.90 9.64
C ILE A 10 1.50 8.12 9.29
N ARG A 11 0.93 8.79 10.30
CA ARG A 11 0.10 9.99 10.11
C ARG A 11 0.87 11.16 9.49
N SER A 12 2.17 11.29 9.79
CA SER A 12 3.04 12.32 9.19
C SER A 12 3.49 11.98 7.76
N GLY A 13 3.17 10.79 7.25
CA GLY A 13 3.51 10.35 5.89
C GLY A 13 4.89 9.71 5.77
N ASP A 14 5.48 9.21 6.87
CA ASP A 14 6.74 8.46 6.81
C ASP A 14 6.53 7.12 6.08
N ARG A 15 7.11 6.99 4.88
CA ARG A 15 7.01 5.81 4.03
C ARG A 15 7.61 4.55 4.67
N ARG A 16 8.68 4.69 5.46
CA ARG A 16 9.31 3.55 6.15
C ARG A 16 8.44 3.07 7.31
N ALA A 17 7.82 4.00 8.02
CA ALA A 17 6.84 3.68 9.06
C ALA A 17 5.62 2.97 8.46
N LEU A 18 5.08 3.46 7.34
CA LEU A 18 3.98 2.81 6.64
C LEU A 18 4.32 1.37 6.22
N ALA A 19 5.49 1.17 5.59
CA ALA A 19 5.94 -0.17 5.20
C ALA A 19 6.05 -1.12 6.40
N ARG A 20 6.60 -0.65 7.52
CA ARG A 20 6.67 -1.43 8.77
C ARG A 20 5.28 -1.76 9.32
N GLY A 21 4.35 -0.81 9.27
CA GLY A 21 2.96 -1.02 9.67
C GLY A 21 2.27 -2.09 8.83
N ILE A 22 2.43 -2.04 7.50
CA ILE A 22 1.91 -3.07 6.59
C ILE A 22 2.50 -4.45 6.93
N THR A 23 3.83 -4.55 7.06
CA THR A 23 4.49 -5.82 7.44
C THR A 23 4.00 -6.35 8.80
N LEU A 24 3.75 -5.46 9.76
CA LEU A 24 3.21 -5.85 11.06
C LEU A 24 1.80 -6.45 10.93
N VAL A 25 0.93 -5.80 10.14
CA VAL A 25 -0.45 -6.25 9.87
C VAL A 25 -0.50 -7.56 9.07
N GLU A 26 0.44 -7.77 8.14
CA GLU A 26 0.50 -8.99 7.32
C GLU A 26 1.18 -10.18 8.04
N SER A 27 1.83 -9.94 9.18
CA SER A 27 2.54 -10.96 9.94
C SER A 27 1.60 -12.05 10.48
N ARG A 28 2.04 -13.31 10.41
CA ARG A 28 1.32 -14.46 10.99
C ARG A 28 1.71 -14.78 12.44
N ARG A 29 2.70 -14.10 13.01
CA ARG A 29 3.14 -14.33 14.40
C ARG A 29 2.13 -13.79 15.41
N GLU A 30 1.91 -14.52 16.50
CA GLU A 30 0.89 -14.15 17.49
C GLU A 30 1.15 -12.82 18.19
N ASP A 31 2.41 -12.57 18.56
CA ASP A 31 2.86 -11.33 19.18
C ASP A 31 2.64 -10.11 18.29
N HIS A 32 2.90 -10.24 16.98
CA HIS A 32 2.66 -9.20 16.00
C HIS A 32 1.16 -8.89 15.81
N ARG A 33 0.28 -9.89 15.90
CA ARG A 33 -1.18 -9.67 15.75
C ARG A 33 -1.73 -8.72 16.81
N LEU A 34 -1.33 -8.90 18.07
CA LEU A 34 -1.73 -8.01 19.16
C LEU A 34 -1.22 -6.58 18.96
N GLN A 35 0.01 -6.42 18.45
CA GLN A 35 0.56 -5.10 18.13
C GLN A 35 -0.14 -4.46 16.92
N ALA A 36 -0.50 -5.26 15.91
CA ALA A 36 -1.21 -4.81 14.72
C ALA A 36 -2.60 -4.30 15.06
N GLU A 37 -3.36 -5.00 15.91
CA GLU A 37 -4.69 -4.55 16.38
C GLU A 37 -4.60 -3.18 17.06
N LYS A 38 -3.68 -3.02 18.01
CA LYS A 38 -3.45 -1.72 18.67
C LYS A 38 -3.07 -0.62 17.69
N LEU A 39 -2.17 -0.91 16.74
CA LEU A 39 -1.77 0.05 15.72
C LEU A 39 -2.97 0.47 14.85
N LEU A 40 -3.80 -0.50 14.43
CA LEU A 40 -4.99 -0.27 13.62
C LEU A 40 -5.99 0.63 14.34
N ASP A 41 -6.27 0.37 15.62
CA ASP A 41 -7.14 1.19 16.45
C ASP A 41 -6.66 2.64 16.54
N LEU A 42 -5.35 2.84 16.72
CA LEU A 42 -4.75 4.16 16.76
C LEU A 42 -4.97 4.90 15.43
N VAL A 43 -4.73 4.26 14.28
CA VAL A 43 -4.84 4.95 12.98
C VAL A 43 -6.28 5.09 12.46
N MET A 44 -7.23 4.29 12.96
CA MET A 44 -8.59 4.16 12.43
C MET A 44 -9.32 5.50 12.28
N GLY A 45 -9.22 6.38 13.28
CA GLY A 45 -9.91 7.69 13.28
C GLY A 45 -9.45 8.68 12.20
N LYS A 46 -8.38 8.38 11.45
CA LYS A 46 -7.89 9.18 10.31
C LYS A 46 -8.11 8.50 8.95
N THR A 47 -8.75 7.34 8.92
CA THR A 47 -9.04 6.60 7.67
C THR A 47 -10.30 7.12 6.96
N GLY A 48 -10.63 6.57 5.79
CA GLY A 48 -11.86 6.87 5.05
C GLY A 48 -11.85 8.13 4.17
N LYS A 49 -10.79 8.95 4.26
CA LYS A 49 -10.61 10.16 3.41
C LYS A 49 -9.87 9.84 2.10
N SER A 50 -10.28 8.79 1.41
CA SER A 50 -9.71 8.39 0.12
C SER A 50 -10.75 7.70 -0.77
N ILE A 51 -10.56 7.82 -2.08
CA ILE A 51 -11.33 7.06 -3.08
C ILE A 51 -10.64 5.70 -3.27
N ARG A 52 -11.41 4.61 -3.26
CA ARG A 52 -10.93 3.24 -3.49
C ARG A 52 -11.47 2.75 -4.82
N LEU A 53 -10.58 2.53 -5.79
CA LEU A 53 -10.92 2.07 -7.14
C LEU A 53 -10.38 0.65 -7.36
N GLY A 54 -11.26 -0.28 -7.71
CA GLY A 54 -10.88 -1.62 -8.13
C GLY A 54 -10.66 -1.68 -9.65
N ILE A 55 -9.52 -2.21 -10.09
CA ILE A 55 -9.20 -2.39 -11.52
C ILE A 55 -8.97 -3.88 -11.77
N SER A 56 -9.71 -4.45 -12.72
CA SER A 56 -9.62 -5.86 -13.11
C SER A 56 -9.67 -6.02 -14.62
N GLY A 57 -9.31 -7.20 -15.12
CA GLY A 57 -9.27 -7.52 -16.54
C GLY A 57 -8.33 -8.70 -16.83
N PRO A 58 -8.44 -9.33 -18.01
CA PRO A 58 -7.64 -10.50 -18.36
C PRO A 58 -6.13 -10.21 -18.37
N PRO A 59 -5.26 -11.22 -18.27
CA PRO A 59 -3.82 -11.06 -18.49
C PRO A 59 -3.54 -10.42 -19.86
N GLY A 60 -2.59 -9.49 -19.94
CA GLY A 60 -2.20 -8.84 -21.20
C GLY A 60 -3.07 -7.66 -21.67
N VAL A 61 -4.22 -7.37 -21.03
CA VAL A 61 -5.12 -6.26 -21.43
C VAL A 61 -4.54 -4.84 -21.19
N GLY A 62 -3.33 -4.72 -20.66
CA GLY A 62 -2.69 -3.42 -20.39
C GLY A 62 -3.05 -2.77 -19.05
N LYS A 63 -3.53 -3.54 -18.05
CA LYS A 63 -3.88 -3.00 -16.71
C LYS A 63 -2.75 -2.19 -16.08
N SER A 64 -1.52 -2.71 -16.04
CA SER A 64 -0.39 -2.01 -15.42
C SER A 64 -0.05 -0.71 -16.16
N THR A 65 -0.12 -0.70 -17.49
CA THR A 65 0.05 0.51 -18.31
C THR A 65 -1.02 1.57 -18.02
N PHE A 66 -2.27 1.13 -17.86
CA PHE A 66 -3.37 2.02 -17.48
C PHE A 66 -3.16 2.59 -16.07
N ILE A 67 -2.85 1.75 -15.08
CA ILE A 67 -2.62 2.18 -13.69
C ILE A 67 -1.46 3.18 -13.61
N GLU A 68 -0.37 2.94 -14.34
CA GLU A 68 0.76 3.88 -14.41
C GLU A 68 0.36 5.24 -14.97
N SER A 69 -0.28 5.25 -16.15
CA SER A 69 -0.68 6.50 -16.82
C SER A 69 -1.72 7.27 -16.01
N PHE A 70 -2.73 6.58 -15.48
CA PHE A 70 -3.78 7.16 -14.66
C PHE A 70 -3.25 7.67 -13.32
N GLY A 71 -2.35 6.90 -12.69
CA GLY A 71 -1.69 7.32 -11.45
C GLY A 71 -0.86 8.58 -11.63
N GLN A 72 -0.08 8.68 -12.72
CA GLN A 72 0.67 9.90 -13.03
C GLN A 72 -0.25 11.10 -13.22
N TYR A 73 -1.30 10.95 -14.02
CA TYR A 73 -2.31 11.99 -14.21
C TYR A 73 -2.90 12.48 -12.87
N LEU A 74 -3.29 11.57 -11.98
CA LEU A 74 -3.83 11.94 -10.67
C LEU A 74 -2.81 12.71 -9.81
N ILE A 75 -1.54 12.29 -9.83
CA ILE A 75 -0.49 13.00 -9.08
C ILE A 75 -0.28 14.40 -9.66
N ASP A 76 -0.31 14.55 -10.98
CA ASP A 76 -0.19 15.85 -11.64
C ASP A 76 -1.38 16.78 -11.33
N GLN A 77 -2.54 16.21 -10.96
CA GLN A 77 -3.69 16.94 -10.40
C GLN A 77 -3.58 17.22 -8.89
N GLY A 78 -2.46 16.89 -8.25
CA GLY A 78 -2.21 17.14 -6.83
C GLY A 78 -2.70 16.03 -5.89
N HIS A 79 -3.10 14.86 -6.40
CA HIS A 79 -3.48 13.73 -5.57
C HIS A 79 -2.28 12.88 -5.15
N LYS A 80 -2.46 12.12 -4.07
CA LYS A 80 -1.55 11.06 -3.66
C LYS A 80 -2.16 9.72 -4.03
N VAL A 81 -1.37 8.81 -4.59
CA VAL A 81 -1.84 7.55 -5.15
C VAL A 81 -1.19 6.38 -4.41
N ALA A 82 -2.00 5.37 -4.08
CA ALA A 82 -1.49 4.10 -3.57
C ALA A 82 -1.99 2.96 -4.47
N VAL A 83 -1.11 2.02 -4.80
CA VAL A 83 -1.45 0.87 -5.66
C VAL A 83 -1.26 -0.41 -4.87
N LEU A 84 -2.36 -1.09 -4.57
CA LEU A 84 -2.34 -2.40 -3.92
C LEU A 84 -2.65 -3.49 -4.96
N ALA A 85 -1.67 -4.34 -5.23
CA ALA A 85 -1.85 -5.50 -6.11
C ALA A 85 -2.44 -6.67 -5.32
N ILE A 86 -3.51 -7.26 -5.82
CA ILE A 86 -4.11 -8.50 -5.29
C ILE A 86 -3.87 -9.61 -6.31
N ASP A 87 -3.03 -10.58 -5.94
CA ASP A 87 -2.75 -11.77 -6.76
C ASP A 87 -3.24 -13.03 -6.02
N PRO A 88 -4.29 -13.71 -6.51
CA PRO A 88 -4.80 -14.93 -5.87
C PRO A 88 -3.78 -16.09 -5.87
N SER A 89 -2.77 -16.07 -6.74
CA SER A 89 -1.69 -17.07 -6.75
C SER A 89 -0.74 -16.95 -5.54
N SER A 90 -0.80 -15.83 -4.80
CA SER A 90 0.05 -15.55 -3.63
C SER A 90 -0.03 -16.58 -2.50
N LYS A 91 -1.12 -17.36 -2.41
CA LYS A 91 -1.23 -18.49 -1.46
C LYS A 91 -0.20 -19.60 -1.74
N ILE A 92 0.24 -19.74 -2.99
CA ILE A 92 1.17 -20.78 -3.44
C ILE A 92 2.63 -20.30 -3.32
N SER A 93 2.89 -19.01 -3.56
CA SER A 93 4.26 -18.44 -3.57
C SER A 93 4.71 -17.80 -2.25
N GLY A 94 3.83 -17.69 -1.25
CA GLY A 94 4.16 -17.10 0.05
C GLY A 94 4.05 -15.58 0.12
N GLY A 95 3.50 -14.94 -0.94
CA GLY A 95 3.39 -13.49 -1.05
C GLY A 95 4.56 -12.86 -1.83
N SER A 96 4.30 -11.74 -2.50
CA SER A 96 5.32 -11.02 -3.26
C SER A 96 5.84 -9.83 -2.46
N ILE A 97 7.09 -9.89 -1.98
CA ILE A 97 7.76 -8.80 -1.25
C ILE A 97 7.98 -7.57 -2.15
N LEU A 98 8.03 -7.76 -3.47
CA LEU A 98 8.41 -6.75 -4.46
C LEU A 98 7.32 -6.47 -5.50
N GLY A 99 6.08 -6.92 -5.24
CA GLY A 99 4.95 -6.98 -6.18
C GLY A 99 4.88 -5.84 -7.20
N ASP A 100 5.03 -6.22 -8.47
CA ASP A 100 4.73 -5.47 -9.69
C ASP A 100 5.43 -4.12 -9.94
N LYS A 101 6.44 -3.74 -9.13
CA LYS A 101 7.22 -2.50 -9.37
C LYS A 101 7.96 -2.46 -10.70
N THR A 102 8.32 -3.61 -11.27
CA THR A 102 9.00 -3.70 -12.57
C THR A 102 8.08 -3.37 -13.76
N ARG A 103 6.75 -3.36 -13.55
CA ARG A 103 5.78 -3.03 -14.60
C ARG A 103 5.31 -1.57 -14.57
N MET A 104 5.63 -0.83 -13.51
CA MET A 104 5.22 0.57 -13.32
C MET A 104 6.45 1.41 -12.90
N THR A 105 7.32 1.66 -13.87
CA THR A 105 8.67 2.20 -13.65
C THR A 105 8.65 3.68 -13.29
N GLU A 106 7.73 4.44 -13.86
CA GLU A 106 7.67 5.90 -13.66
C GLU A 106 6.80 6.24 -12.46
N LEU A 107 5.64 5.59 -12.31
CA LEU A 107 4.78 5.82 -11.16
C LEU A 107 5.49 5.47 -9.84
N SER A 108 6.25 4.37 -9.80
CA SER A 108 6.95 3.93 -8.59
C SER A 108 8.07 4.88 -8.11
N ARG A 109 8.52 5.80 -8.98
CA ARG A 109 9.53 6.83 -8.66
C ARG A 109 8.92 8.11 -8.08
N ARG A 110 7.62 8.32 -8.25
CA ARG A 110 6.93 9.51 -7.71
C ARG A 110 6.90 9.44 -6.18
N LYS A 111 7.18 10.56 -5.52
CA LYS A 111 7.19 10.62 -4.05
C LYS A 111 5.79 10.47 -3.48
N GLU A 112 4.79 10.85 -4.27
CA GLU A 112 3.35 10.85 -4.01
C GLU A 112 2.69 9.49 -4.29
N ALA A 113 3.44 8.55 -4.88
CA ALA A 113 3.03 7.16 -5.10
C ALA A 113 3.61 6.24 -4.01
N PHE A 114 2.78 5.40 -3.38
CA PHE A 114 3.20 4.49 -2.32
C PHE A 114 2.61 3.09 -2.42
#